data_AF-A0A945LAK0-F1
#
_entry.id   AF-A0A945LAK0-F1
#
_cell.length_a   1.000
_cell.length_b   1.000
_cell.length_c   1.000
_cell.angle_alpha   90.00
_cell.angle_beta   90.00
_cell.angle_gamma   90.00
#
_symmetry.space_group_name_H-M   'P 1'
#
loop_
_entity.id
_entity.type
_entity.pdbx_description
1 polymer ?
#
loop_
_entity_poly.entity_id
_entity_poly.type
_entity_poly.pdbx_seq_one_letter_code
_entity_poly.pdbx_strand_id
1 'polypeptide(L)'
;MKKTITIITSILFAVSLSAQITPGQNNPDLKVKYDKVILSGDEDLSHLMVNPNPHTYPVLSSNSKSTMTSEVIGWTTYDLQSNGSIQNRIVVHDDGTISAAWTMSAELNSSWSDRGTGYNHFDGSNWTFPAPSPPFSEPRLEDSRVGWPS
;
A
#
# COMPACT_ATOMS: atom_id res chain seq x y z
N MET A 1 -4.56 55.18 53.05
CA MET A 1 -5.80 54.86 52.30
C MET A 1 -5.59 54.86 50.80
N LYS A 2 -5.20 55.96 50.15
CA LYS A 2 -5.03 56.02 48.67
C LYS A 2 -4.02 54.99 48.12
N LYS A 3 -2.84 54.86 48.73
CA LYS A 3 -1.80 53.89 48.30
C LYS A 3 -2.24 52.42 48.44
N THR A 4 -2.98 52.11 49.50
CA THR A 4 -3.49 50.76 49.78
C THR A 4 -4.54 50.35 48.76
N ILE A 5 -5.45 51.28 48.40
CA ILE A 5 -6.48 51.04 47.39
C ILE A 5 -5.83 50.81 46.02
N THR A 6 -4.83 51.62 45.64
CA THR A 6 -4.13 51.45 44.36
C THR A 6 -3.47 50.07 44.25
N ILE A 7 -2.77 49.62 45.30
CA ILE A 7 -2.09 48.31 45.31
C ILE A 7 -3.10 47.17 45.13
N ILE A 8 -4.22 47.21 45.86
CA ILE A 8 -5.26 46.19 45.78
C ILE A 8 -5.88 46.15 44.38
N THR A 9 -6.17 47.31 43.79
CA THR A 9 -6.73 47.39 42.42
C THR A 9 -5.75 46.84 41.38
N SER A 10 -4.45 47.13 41.48
CA SER A 10 -3.45 46.59 40.55
C SER A 10 -3.27 45.07 40.67
N ILE A 11 -3.38 44.49 41.88
CA ILE A 11 -3.32 43.03 42.06
C ILE A 11 -4.55 42.36 41.45
N LEU A 12 -5.74 42.90 41.70
CA LEU A 12 -6.98 42.38 41.10
C LEU A 12 -6.95 42.43 39.56
N PHE A 13 -6.41 43.50 38.98
CA PHE A 13 -6.27 43.64 37.54
C PHE A 13 -5.27 42.62 36.96
N ALA A 14 -4.14 42.38 37.62
CA ALA A 14 -3.14 41.40 37.18
C ALA A 14 -3.65 39.96 37.21
N VAL A 15 -4.46 39.59 38.22
CA VAL A 15 -5.07 38.25 38.29
C VAL A 15 -6.11 38.06 37.18
N SER A 16 -6.86 39.11 36.81
CA SER A 16 -7.84 39.04 35.71
C SER A 16 -7.23 38.91 34.31
N LEU A 17 -5.95 39.27 34.13
CA LEU A 17 -5.22 39.14 32.85
C LEU A 17 -4.59 37.75 32.66
N SER A 18 -4.74 36.85 33.62
CA SER A 18 -4.25 35.47 33.53
C SER A 18 -5.24 34.60 32.73
N ALA A 19 -5.35 34.83 31.43
CA ALA A 19 -6.02 33.88 30.54
C ALA A 19 -5.08 32.67 30.35
N GLN A 20 -5.37 31.55 31.02
CA GLN A 20 -4.70 30.29 30.69
C GLN A 20 -5.10 29.89 29.26
N ILE A 21 -4.12 29.85 28.36
CA ILE A 21 -4.27 29.15 27.08
C ILE A 21 -4.29 27.68 27.44
N THR A 22 -5.45 27.03 27.38
CA THR A 22 -5.52 25.56 27.47
C THR A 22 -4.90 25.01 26.19
N PRO A 23 -3.70 24.40 26.20
CA PRO A 23 -3.11 23.87 24.99
C PRO A 23 -3.93 22.65 24.58
N GLY A 24 -4.48 22.68 23.37
CA GLY A 24 -5.04 21.54 22.65
C GLY A 24 -6.00 20.66 23.46
N GLN A 25 -7.31 20.86 23.29
CA GLN A 25 -8.27 19.76 23.41
C GLN A 25 -8.00 18.78 22.27
N ASN A 26 -6.90 18.03 22.34
CA ASN A 26 -6.68 16.87 21.50
C ASN A 26 -7.65 15.82 22.02
N ASN A 27 -8.81 15.74 21.38
CA ASN A 27 -9.84 14.78 21.71
C ASN A 27 -9.23 13.36 21.57
N PRO A 28 -8.95 12.63 22.67
CA PRO A 28 -8.19 11.37 22.59
C PRO A 28 -8.96 10.27 21.84
N ASP A 29 -10.27 10.48 21.63
CA ASP A 29 -11.17 9.55 20.98
C ASP A 29 -11.37 9.79 19.49
N LEU A 30 -10.76 10.83 18.91
CA LEU A 30 -10.64 10.93 17.45
C LEU A 30 -9.48 10.07 16.96
N LYS A 31 -9.55 8.76 17.24
CA LYS A 31 -8.83 7.80 16.43
C LYS A 31 -9.44 7.90 15.04
N VAL A 32 -8.72 8.51 14.11
CA VAL A 32 -9.01 8.32 12.68
C VAL A 32 -8.99 6.81 12.48
N LYS A 33 -10.17 6.23 12.29
CA LYS A 33 -10.32 4.83 11.97
C LYS A 33 -9.74 4.65 10.58
N TYR A 34 -8.45 4.30 10.53
CA TYR A 34 -7.81 3.87 9.31
C TYR A 34 -8.30 2.45 9.03
N ASP A 35 -9.53 2.34 8.54
CA ASP A 35 -10.03 1.11 7.97
C ASP A 35 -9.18 0.85 6.72
N LYS A 36 -8.08 0.11 6.89
CA LYS A 36 -7.27 -0.33 5.76
C LYS A 36 -8.18 -1.21 4.91
N VAL A 37 -8.65 -0.65 3.80
CA VAL A 37 -9.34 -1.43 2.77
C VAL A 37 -8.28 -2.28 2.10
N ILE A 38 -8.42 -3.60 2.21
CA ILE A 38 -7.58 -4.55 1.48
C ILE A 38 -8.11 -4.59 0.06
N LEU A 39 -7.33 -4.08 -0.88
CA LEU A 39 -7.63 -4.18 -2.31
C LEU A 39 -7.01 -5.47 -2.83
N SER A 40 -7.86 -6.36 -3.33
CA SER A 40 -7.55 -7.61 -4.01
C SER A 40 -7.15 -7.41 -5.48
N GLY A 41 -7.52 -6.27 -6.08
CA GLY A 41 -7.41 -6.01 -7.51
C GLY A 41 -8.66 -6.40 -8.30
N ASP A 42 -9.64 -7.05 -7.66
CA ASP A 42 -10.93 -7.44 -8.25
C ASP A 42 -12.07 -6.45 -7.89
N GLU A 43 -11.75 -5.28 -7.33
CA GLU A 43 -12.76 -4.29 -6.95
C GLU A 43 -13.46 -3.67 -8.17
N ASP A 44 -14.79 -3.53 -8.10
CA ASP A 44 -15.55 -2.77 -9.10
C ASP A 44 -15.27 -1.25 -8.97
N LEU A 45 -14.46 -0.72 -9.89
CA LEU A 45 -14.07 0.69 -9.94
C LEU A 45 -15.13 1.61 -10.58
N SER A 46 -16.37 1.13 -10.74
CA SER A 46 -17.50 1.88 -11.31
C SER A 46 -17.70 3.26 -10.71
N HIS A 47 -17.38 3.43 -9.42
CA HIS A 47 -17.51 4.70 -8.70
C HIS A 47 -16.38 5.71 -8.95
N LEU A 48 -15.22 5.29 -9.49
CA LEU A 48 -14.08 6.17 -9.76
C LEU A 48 -14.09 6.74 -11.19
N MET A 49 -14.88 6.14 -12.09
CA MET A 49 -15.02 6.60 -13.48
C MET A 49 -16.14 7.63 -13.62
N VAL A 50 -15.97 8.81 -13.02
CA VAL A 50 -17.00 9.88 -13.09
C VAL A 50 -17.00 10.57 -14.47
N ASN A 51 -15.86 10.63 -15.15
CA ASN A 51 -15.71 11.19 -16.50
C ASN A 51 -14.55 10.50 -17.25
N PRO A 52 -14.76 9.32 -17.88
CA PRO A 52 -13.73 8.72 -18.71
C PRO A 52 -13.34 9.69 -19.84
N ASN A 53 -12.04 9.94 -20.01
CA ASN A 53 -11.56 10.77 -21.11
C ASN A 53 -11.96 10.09 -22.43
N PRO A 54 -12.66 10.78 -23.36
CA PRO A 54 -13.10 10.19 -24.63
C PRO A 54 -11.94 9.73 -25.53
N HIS A 55 -10.70 10.12 -25.21
CA HIS A 55 -9.47 9.69 -25.90
C HIS A 55 -8.59 8.72 -25.09
N THR A 56 -8.93 8.41 -23.83
CA THR A 56 -8.39 7.19 -23.21
C THR A 56 -9.31 6.08 -23.60
N TYR A 57 -8.84 5.17 -24.45
CA TYR A 57 -9.51 3.91 -24.75
C TYR A 57 -10.10 3.32 -23.46
N PRO A 58 -11.43 3.28 -23.29
CA PRO A 58 -11.99 2.38 -22.32
C PRO A 58 -11.68 0.97 -22.84
N VAL A 59 -11.07 0.18 -21.97
CA VAL A 59 -11.19 -1.27 -21.87
C VAL A 59 -12.09 -1.85 -22.96
N LEU A 60 -11.48 -2.62 -23.86
CA LEU A 60 -12.08 -3.71 -24.64
C LEU A 60 -13.54 -3.47 -25.04
N SER A 61 -13.75 -3.08 -26.30
CA SER A 61 -15.01 -3.33 -27.01
C SER A 61 -15.59 -4.66 -26.54
N SER A 62 -16.82 -4.61 -26.02
CA SER A 62 -17.64 -5.73 -25.53
C SER A 62 -17.93 -6.81 -26.59
N ASN A 63 -17.16 -6.85 -27.68
CA ASN A 63 -17.20 -7.83 -28.74
C ASN A 63 -15.84 -8.17 -29.37
N SER A 64 -14.70 -7.77 -28.78
CA SER A 64 -13.40 -8.31 -29.17
C SER A 64 -13.04 -9.46 -28.26
N LYS A 65 -13.36 -10.67 -28.71
CA LYS A 65 -12.95 -11.95 -28.14
C LYS A 65 -11.43 -12.16 -28.27
N SER A 66 -10.60 -11.17 -27.90
CA SER A 66 -9.27 -11.50 -27.43
C SER A 66 -9.47 -12.08 -26.04
N THR A 67 -9.52 -13.40 -25.95
CA THR A 67 -9.45 -14.08 -24.66
C THR A 67 -8.09 -13.69 -24.08
N MET A 68 -8.03 -12.59 -23.30
CA MET A 68 -6.87 -12.27 -22.50
C MET A 68 -6.84 -13.34 -21.43
N THR A 69 -6.06 -14.40 -21.67
CA THR A 69 -5.81 -15.43 -20.66
C THR A 69 -4.87 -14.81 -19.63
N SER A 70 -5.39 -14.54 -18.44
CA SER A 70 -4.56 -14.23 -17.28
C SER A 70 -4.19 -15.54 -16.60
N GLU A 71 -2.98 -15.59 -16.06
CA GLU A 71 -2.52 -16.68 -15.21
C GLU A 71 -1.92 -16.09 -13.95
N VAL A 72 -2.28 -16.65 -12.80
CA VAL A 72 -1.68 -16.28 -11.53
C VAL A 72 -0.34 -17.01 -11.45
N ILE A 73 0.75 -16.25 -11.42
CA ILE A 73 2.12 -16.80 -11.43
C ILE A 73 2.81 -16.65 -10.06
N GLY A 74 2.14 -16.04 -9.10
CA GLY A 74 2.72 -15.65 -7.82
C GLY A 74 1.72 -14.96 -6.90
N TRP A 75 2.07 -14.84 -5.62
CA TRP A 75 1.26 -14.14 -4.63
C TRP A 75 2.14 -13.36 -3.65
N THR A 76 1.61 -12.27 -3.11
CA THR A 76 2.22 -11.52 -2.00
C THR A 76 1.20 -10.66 -1.25
N THR A 77 1.42 -10.45 0.05
CA THR A 77 0.77 -9.40 0.87
C THR A 77 1.48 -8.06 0.83
N TYR A 78 2.66 -7.99 0.20
CA TYR A 78 3.49 -6.80 0.19
C TYR A 78 2.93 -5.79 -0.81
N ASP A 79 2.35 -4.70 -0.31
CA ASP A 79 1.73 -3.65 -1.12
C ASP A 79 2.73 -2.60 -1.62
N LEU A 80 3.94 -2.55 -1.04
CA LEU A 80 5.02 -1.65 -1.43
C LEU A 80 5.87 -2.22 -2.58
N GLN A 81 5.21 -2.62 -3.67
CA GLN A 81 5.84 -3.28 -4.83
C GLN A 81 6.81 -2.38 -5.62
N SER A 82 6.66 -1.06 -5.53
CA SER A 82 7.53 -0.09 -6.22
C SER A 82 8.09 0.90 -5.21
N ASN A 83 9.31 0.65 -4.73
CA ASN A 83 10.04 1.60 -3.89
C ASN A 83 11.00 2.49 -4.72
N GLY A 84 10.80 2.54 -6.04
CA GLY A 84 11.73 3.09 -7.01
C GLY A 84 11.21 3.01 -8.46
N SER A 85 12.12 2.97 -9.43
CA SER A 85 11.81 2.83 -10.85
C SER A 85 11.38 1.40 -11.17
N ILE A 86 10.39 1.23 -12.06
CA ILE A 86 9.95 -0.12 -12.43
C ILE A 86 10.95 -0.71 -13.45
N GLN A 87 11.65 -1.77 -13.04
CA GLN A 87 12.44 -2.62 -13.92
C GLN A 87 11.55 -3.69 -14.57
N ASN A 88 12.05 -4.33 -15.65
CA ASN A 88 11.40 -5.49 -16.23
C ASN A 88 11.35 -6.63 -15.22
N ARG A 89 10.13 -7.14 -14.97
CA ARG A 89 9.86 -8.23 -14.01
C ARG A 89 9.54 -9.55 -14.65
N ILE A 90 9.45 -9.56 -15.98
CA ILE A 90 9.15 -10.72 -16.80
C ILE A 90 10.15 -10.71 -17.94
N VAL A 91 10.80 -11.84 -18.17
CA VAL A 91 11.66 -12.08 -19.33
C VAL A 91 11.11 -13.30 -20.06
N VAL A 92 10.92 -13.15 -21.36
CA VAL A 92 10.69 -14.27 -22.28
C VAL A 92 12.03 -14.60 -22.91
N HIS A 93 12.46 -15.84 -22.75
CA HIS A 93 13.73 -16.33 -23.28
C HIS A 93 13.57 -16.77 -24.74
N ASP A 94 14.68 -16.90 -25.47
CA ASP A 94 14.68 -17.26 -26.90
C ASP A 94 14.03 -18.63 -27.19
N ASP A 95 14.02 -19.53 -26.21
CA ASP A 95 13.41 -20.86 -26.27
C ASP A 95 11.90 -20.86 -25.91
N GLY A 96 11.34 -19.70 -25.61
CA GLY A 96 9.92 -19.53 -25.23
C GLY A 96 9.63 -19.79 -23.75
N THR A 97 10.63 -20.13 -22.93
CA THR A 97 10.47 -20.18 -21.48
C THR A 97 10.32 -18.76 -20.91
N ILE A 98 9.75 -18.63 -19.71
CA ILE A 98 9.48 -17.34 -19.08
C ILE A 98 10.02 -17.33 -17.66
N SER A 99 10.71 -16.27 -17.26
CA SER A 99 11.08 -16.03 -15.86
C SER A 99 10.38 -14.78 -15.35
N ALA A 100 9.79 -14.88 -14.16
CA ALA A 100 9.13 -13.77 -13.49
C ALA A 100 9.68 -13.57 -12.08
N ALA A 101 9.85 -12.31 -11.67
CA ALA A 101 10.30 -11.95 -10.33
C ALA A 101 9.55 -10.73 -9.78
N TRP A 102 9.31 -10.70 -8.47
CA TRP A 102 8.66 -9.59 -7.79
C TRP A 102 9.18 -9.45 -6.36
N THR A 103 9.01 -8.28 -5.77
CA THR A 103 9.23 -8.13 -4.32
C THR A 103 8.07 -8.80 -3.61
N MET A 104 8.34 -9.60 -2.59
CA MET A 104 7.31 -10.42 -1.98
C MET A 104 7.44 -10.43 -0.47
N SER A 105 6.33 -10.72 0.19
CA SER A 105 6.20 -11.17 1.58
C SER A 105 4.90 -11.96 1.67
N ALA A 106 4.83 -12.92 2.59
CA ALA A 106 3.62 -13.61 3.01
C ALA A 106 3.00 -13.05 4.30
N GLU A 107 3.75 -12.22 5.03
CA GLU A 107 3.26 -11.55 6.22
C GLU A 107 2.26 -10.42 5.89
N LEU A 108 1.10 -10.41 6.56
CA LEU A 108 0.16 -9.29 6.52
C LEU A 108 0.32 -8.40 7.77
N ASN A 109 1.50 -7.81 7.94
CA ASN A 109 1.81 -6.90 9.04
C ASN A 109 2.75 -5.76 8.57
N SER A 110 3.09 -4.80 9.43
CA SER A 110 3.94 -3.65 9.06
C SER A 110 5.45 -3.94 9.06
N SER A 111 5.87 -5.11 9.53
CA SER A 111 7.28 -5.51 9.63
C SER A 111 7.75 -6.17 8.33
N TRP A 112 6.91 -7.04 7.74
CA TRP A 112 7.23 -7.87 6.58
C TRP A 112 8.63 -8.48 6.74
N SER A 113 8.81 -9.25 7.82
CA SER A 113 10.13 -9.78 8.21
C SER A 113 10.63 -10.82 7.20
N ASP A 114 9.69 -11.49 6.55
CA ASP A 114 9.85 -12.41 5.43
C ASP A 114 9.94 -11.71 4.06
N ARG A 115 10.10 -10.38 4.00
CA ARG A 115 10.26 -9.70 2.71
C ARG A 115 11.47 -10.25 1.94
N GLY A 116 11.29 -10.53 0.66
CA GLY A 116 12.32 -11.06 -0.24
C GLY A 116 11.93 -11.01 -1.71
N THR A 117 12.63 -11.76 -2.54
CA THR A 117 12.31 -11.96 -3.96
C THR A 117 11.40 -13.16 -4.13
N GLY A 118 10.21 -12.93 -4.69
CA GLY A 118 9.39 -13.98 -5.28
C GLY A 118 9.87 -14.28 -6.69
N TYR A 119 9.87 -15.55 -7.07
CA TYR A 119 10.32 -16.02 -8.38
C TYR A 119 9.45 -17.16 -8.89
N ASN A 120 9.18 -17.16 -10.20
CA ASN A 120 8.58 -18.30 -10.87
C ASN A 120 9.13 -18.44 -12.29
N HIS A 121 9.15 -19.68 -12.79
CA HIS A 121 9.68 -20.00 -14.11
C HIS A 121 8.71 -20.91 -14.87
N PHE A 122 8.39 -20.54 -16.10
CA PHE A 122 7.60 -21.30 -17.04
C PHE A 122 8.52 -22.08 -17.98
N ASP A 123 8.39 -23.41 -17.99
CA ASP A 123 9.25 -24.32 -18.77
C ASP A 123 8.81 -24.49 -20.24
N GLY A 124 7.84 -23.68 -20.71
CA GLY A 124 7.21 -23.83 -22.01
C GLY A 124 5.89 -24.60 -21.96
N SER A 125 5.59 -25.27 -20.84
CA SER A 125 4.33 -26.00 -20.60
C SER A 125 3.68 -25.68 -19.26
N ASN A 126 4.45 -25.54 -18.19
CA ASN A 126 3.97 -25.32 -16.83
C ASN A 126 4.83 -24.29 -16.08
N TRP A 127 4.21 -23.60 -15.13
CA TRP A 127 4.94 -22.85 -14.11
C TRP A 127 5.53 -23.80 -13.08
N THR A 128 6.79 -23.58 -12.69
CA THR A 128 7.52 -24.34 -11.66
C THR A 128 6.72 -24.41 -10.37
N PHE A 129 6.10 -23.29 -10.01
CA PHE A 129 5.15 -23.21 -8.93
C PHE A 129 3.77 -22.87 -9.51
N PRO A 130 2.92 -23.88 -9.83
CA PRO A 130 1.56 -23.62 -10.28
C PRO A 130 0.82 -22.95 -9.13
N ALA A 131 0.21 -21.78 -9.31
CA ALA A 131 -0.34 -20.99 -8.21
C ALA A 131 -1.65 -21.59 -7.65
N PRO A 132 -1.66 -22.28 -6.49
CA PRO A 132 -2.87 -22.95 -6.02
C PRO A 132 -3.57 -22.14 -4.91
N SER A 133 -2.84 -21.38 -4.10
CA SER A 133 -3.38 -20.57 -3.00
C SER A 133 -2.27 -19.86 -2.22
N PRO A 134 -2.55 -18.69 -1.63
CA PRO A 134 -1.70 -18.06 -0.62
C PRO A 134 -1.51 -18.86 0.67
N PRO A 135 -0.38 -18.71 1.38
CA PRO A 135 0.92 -18.27 0.88
C PRO A 135 1.67 -19.45 0.22
N PHE A 136 2.56 -19.14 -0.72
CA PHE A 136 3.53 -20.14 -1.22
C PHE A 136 4.35 -20.69 -0.05
N SER A 137 4.60 -22.00 -0.05
CA SER A 137 5.37 -22.68 1.00
C SER A 137 6.83 -22.22 1.09
N GLU A 138 7.37 -21.67 0.00
CA GLU A 138 8.69 -21.03 -0.08
C GLU A 138 8.50 -19.62 -0.66
N PRO A 139 8.14 -18.64 0.18
CA PRO A 139 7.72 -17.33 -0.30
C PRO A 139 8.86 -16.58 -1.02
N ARG A 140 10.10 -16.66 -0.52
CA ARG A 140 11.24 -15.88 -1.04
C ARG A 140 12.46 -16.75 -1.36
N LEU A 141 13.32 -16.23 -2.25
CA LEU A 141 14.59 -16.87 -2.61
C LEU A 141 15.71 -16.70 -1.59
N GLU A 142 15.69 -15.66 -0.76
CA GLU A 142 16.79 -15.30 0.14
C GLU A 142 16.50 -15.63 1.62
N ASP A 143 17.54 -15.84 2.43
CA ASP A 143 17.40 -15.99 3.89
C ASP A 143 17.30 -14.66 4.65
N SER A 144 17.68 -13.56 4.00
CA SER A 144 17.72 -12.22 4.58
C SER A 144 16.54 -11.37 4.12
N ARG A 145 16.20 -10.32 4.90
CA ARG A 145 15.11 -9.40 4.57
C ARG A 145 15.52 -8.44 3.44
N VAL A 146 15.49 -8.93 2.21
CA VAL A 146 15.83 -8.18 0.99
C VAL A 146 14.62 -8.13 0.05
N GLY A 147 14.83 -8.05 -1.27
CA GLY A 147 13.76 -7.99 -2.26
C GLY A 147 14.32 -7.77 -3.66
N TRP A 148 13.45 -7.90 -4.65
CA TRP A 148 13.83 -7.65 -6.04
C TRP A 148 14.19 -6.15 -6.22
N PRO A 149 15.26 -5.82 -6.97
CA PRO A 149 15.64 -4.44 -7.21
C PRO A 149 14.50 -3.59 -7.80
N SER A 150 14.40 -2.35 -7.33
CA SER A 150 13.53 -1.27 -7.85
C SER A 150 14.30 0.05 -7.86
#